data_AF-A0A7X6HSK2-F1
#
_entry.id   AF-A0A7X6HSK2-F1
#
_cell.length_a   1.000
_cell.length_b   1.000
_cell.length_c   1.000
_cell.angle_alpha   90.00
_cell.angle_beta   90.00
_cell.angle_gamma   90.00
#
_symmetry.space_group_name_H-M   'P 1'
#
loop_
_entity.id
_entity.type
_entity.pdbx_description
1 polymer ?
#
loop_
_entity_poly.entity_id
_entity_poly.type
_entity_poly.pdbx_seq_one_letter_code
_entity_poly.pdbx_strand_id
1 'polypeptide(L)'
;MSSAVSSESKIWWNKGGVEYLEYNLSAARLINQSKNPLLISDCDSWGLLFSSHLLDPKVKMLVKPYCFSCSLKTQQDFQPNLSKEAAGFSDIFLFPRPSDSLLNFLKNQPNYQIKEAVKAQSSDSVLWKIEKVVAP
;
A
#
# COMPACT_ATOMS: atom_id res chain seq x y z
N MET A 1 -16.50 -13.39 31.21
CA MET A 1 -16.83 -12.22 30.36
C MET A 1 -15.57 -11.60 29.75
N SER A 2 -14.74 -12.36 29.03
CA SER A 2 -13.45 -11.86 28.50
C SER A 2 -13.39 -11.79 26.97
N SER A 3 -14.43 -12.25 26.26
CA SER A 3 -14.44 -12.37 24.80
C SER A 3 -15.12 -11.19 24.09
N ALA A 4 -16.11 -10.55 24.72
CA ALA A 4 -16.85 -9.43 24.10
C ALA A 4 -15.96 -8.20 23.87
N VAL A 5 -15.08 -7.87 24.82
CA VAL A 5 -14.19 -6.70 24.71
C VAL A 5 -13.11 -6.90 23.65
N SER A 6 -12.59 -8.12 23.49
CA SER A 6 -11.61 -8.43 22.44
C SER A 6 -12.24 -8.57 21.05
N SER A 7 -13.53 -8.95 20.96
CA SER A 7 -14.25 -9.04 19.69
C SER A 7 -14.52 -7.67 19.05
N GLU A 8 -14.70 -6.63 19.87
CA GLU A 8 -14.96 -5.26 19.42
C GLU A 8 -13.67 -4.44 19.19
N SER A 9 -12.51 -4.99 19.56
CA SER A 9 -11.25 -4.26 19.43
C SER A 9 -10.84 -4.18 17.95
N LYS A 10 -10.92 -2.97 17.38
CA LYS A 10 -10.42 -2.67 16.01
C LYS A 10 -8.90 -2.83 15.86
N ILE A 11 -8.18 -2.96 16.97
CA ILE A 11 -6.73 -3.12 17.05
C ILE A 11 -6.41 -4.21 18.06
N TRP A 12 -5.51 -5.11 17.67
CA TRP A 12 -4.90 -6.05 18.59
C TRP A 12 -3.55 -5.48 19.04
N TRP A 13 -3.05 -5.87 20.21
CA TRP A 13 -1.83 -5.29 20.80
C TRP A 13 -0.58 -5.47 19.91
N ASN A 14 -0.59 -6.44 18.99
CA ASN A 14 0.51 -6.73 18.05
C ASN A 14 0.38 -6.01 16.69
N LYS A 15 -0.63 -5.17 16.49
CA LYS A 15 -0.99 -4.57 15.19
C LYS A 15 -0.56 -3.10 15.02
N GLY A 16 0.40 -2.64 15.84
CA GLY A 16 0.90 -1.27 15.84
C GLY A 16 0.07 -0.31 16.71
N GLY A 17 0.48 0.95 16.76
CA GLY A 17 -0.20 2.01 17.51
C GLY A 17 -1.47 2.54 16.81
N VAL A 18 -2.25 3.36 17.53
CA VAL A 18 -3.51 3.95 17.03
C VAL A 18 -3.31 4.69 15.71
N GLU A 19 -2.25 5.48 15.61
CA GLU A 19 -1.93 6.28 14.42
C GLU A 19 -1.64 5.42 13.19
N TYR A 20 -0.94 4.30 13.37
CA TYR A 20 -0.68 3.34 12.31
C TYR A 20 -1.99 2.70 11.83
N LEU A 21 -2.88 2.34 12.75
CA LEU A 21 -4.20 1.82 12.41
C LEU A 21 -5.04 2.87 11.64
N GLU A 22 -5.14 4.09 12.13
CA GLU A 22 -5.94 5.15 11.52
C GLU A 22 -5.50 5.47 10.09
N TYR A 23 -4.18 5.52 9.87
CA TYR A 23 -3.62 5.67 8.53
C TYR A 23 -4.02 4.51 7.62
N ASN A 24 -3.80 3.26 8.05
CA ASN A 24 -4.11 2.09 7.21
C ASN A 24 -5.62 1.92 6.96
N LEU A 25 -6.48 2.25 7.93
CA LEU A 25 -7.93 2.27 7.74
C LEU A 25 -8.36 3.35 6.74
N SER A 26 -7.78 4.54 6.82
CA SER A 26 -8.09 5.64 5.89
C SER A 26 -7.62 5.31 4.48
N ALA A 27 -6.42 4.73 4.35
CA ALA A 27 -5.88 4.29 3.08
C ALA A 27 -6.72 3.16 2.46
N ALA A 28 -7.05 2.12 3.24
CA ALA A 28 -7.86 1.00 2.77
C ALA A 28 -9.27 1.44 2.34
N ARG A 29 -9.92 2.36 3.07
CA ARG A 29 -11.22 2.94 2.68
C ARG A 29 -11.15 3.59 1.31
N LEU A 30 -10.11 4.38 1.04
CA LEU A 30 -9.96 5.04 -0.26
C LEU A 30 -9.70 4.02 -1.38
N ILE A 31 -8.83 3.04 -1.14
CA ILE A 31 -8.54 1.97 -2.11
C ILE A 31 -9.81 1.18 -2.45
N ASN A 32 -10.60 0.79 -1.43
CA ASN A 32 -11.82 0.00 -1.61
C ASN A 32 -12.95 0.75 -2.31
N GLN A 33 -12.93 2.09 -2.37
CA GLN A 33 -13.89 2.85 -3.17
C GLN A 33 -13.64 2.74 -4.68
N SER A 34 -12.44 2.37 -5.09
CA SER A 34 -12.11 2.15 -6.50
C SER A 34 -12.84 0.94 -7.08
N LYS A 35 -13.20 1.00 -8.37
CA LYS A 35 -13.94 -0.07 -9.06
C LYS A 35 -13.07 -1.29 -9.32
N ASN A 36 -11.84 -1.09 -9.77
CA ASN A 36 -10.86 -2.13 -10.08
C ASN A 36 -9.45 -1.61 -9.71
N PRO A 37 -9.11 -1.53 -8.41
CA PRO A 37 -7.83 -0.98 -7.98
C PRO A 37 -6.68 -1.97 -8.13
N LEU A 38 -5.50 -1.42 -8.48
CA LEU A 38 -4.21 -2.08 -8.33
C LEU A 38 -3.44 -1.48 -7.16
N LEU A 39 -2.95 -2.34 -6.29
CA LEU A 39 -2.03 -2.00 -5.22
C LEU A 39 -0.63 -2.49 -5.59
N ILE A 40 0.36 -1.59 -5.52
CA ILE A 40 1.77 -1.88 -5.80
C ILE A 40 2.57 -1.67 -4.51
N SER A 41 3.40 -2.64 -4.12
CA SER A 41 4.26 -2.49 -2.93
C SER A 41 5.46 -3.43 -2.90
N ASP A 42 6.58 -2.96 -2.36
CA ASP A 42 7.74 -3.74 -1.93
C ASP A 42 7.99 -3.63 -0.41
N CYS A 43 6.95 -3.30 0.36
CA CYS A 43 7.06 -3.23 1.82
C CYS A 43 7.44 -4.59 2.42
N ASP A 44 7.71 -4.58 3.72
CA ASP A 44 7.92 -5.83 4.43
C ASP A 44 6.65 -6.69 4.43
N SER A 45 6.85 -8.01 4.47
CA SER A 45 5.76 -8.99 4.52
C SER A 45 4.76 -8.78 5.67
N TRP A 46 5.19 -8.19 6.79
CA TRP A 46 4.31 -7.91 7.93
C TRP A 46 3.36 -6.74 7.64
N GLY A 47 3.85 -5.66 7.05
CA GLY A 47 3.02 -4.55 6.59
C GLY A 47 1.96 -5.01 5.59
N LEU A 48 2.34 -5.87 4.64
CA LEU A 48 1.40 -6.44 3.67
C LEU A 48 0.33 -7.31 4.34
N LEU A 49 0.75 -8.21 5.25
CA LEU A 49 -0.16 -9.09 5.98
C LEU A 49 -1.11 -8.31 6.89
N PHE A 50 -0.60 -7.26 7.54
CA PHE A 50 -1.41 -6.36 8.32
C PHE A 50 -2.47 -5.68 7.45
N SER A 51 -2.12 -5.19 6.27
CA SER A 51 -3.08 -4.48 5.42
C SER A 51 -4.06 -5.37 4.68
N SER A 52 -3.75 -6.66 4.47
CA SER A 52 -4.53 -7.55 3.60
C SER A 52 -5.99 -7.73 4.04
N HIS A 53 -6.25 -7.81 5.34
CA HIS A 53 -7.61 -7.95 5.89
C HIS A 53 -8.47 -6.68 5.81
N LEU A 54 -7.89 -5.53 5.48
CA LEU A 54 -8.60 -4.26 5.34
C LEU A 54 -9.07 -4.02 3.90
N LEU A 55 -8.56 -4.78 2.94
CA LEU A 55 -8.76 -4.58 1.51
C LEU A 55 -9.88 -5.48 0.98
N ASP A 56 -10.70 -4.94 0.08
CA ASP A 56 -11.76 -5.70 -0.57
C ASP A 56 -11.18 -6.78 -1.51
N PRO A 57 -11.86 -7.93 -1.72
CA PRO A 57 -11.39 -8.99 -2.62
C PRO A 57 -11.15 -8.57 -4.08
N LYS A 58 -11.71 -7.43 -4.51
CA LYS A 58 -11.52 -6.85 -5.85
C LYS A 58 -10.14 -6.20 -6.02
N VAL A 59 -9.46 -5.86 -4.92
CA VAL A 59 -8.14 -5.23 -4.96
C VAL A 59 -7.12 -6.24 -5.47
N LYS A 60 -6.46 -5.92 -6.59
CA LYS A 60 -5.34 -6.72 -7.09
C LYS A 60 -4.04 -6.18 -6.55
N MET A 61 -3.08 -7.08 -6.32
CA MET A 61 -1.80 -6.75 -5.74
C MET A 61 -0.67 -7.14 -6.69
N LEU A 62 0.26 -6.22 -6.90
CA LEU A 62 1.53 -6.46 -7.59
C LEU A 62 2.64 -6.12 -6.60
N VAL A 63 3.21 -7.16 -5.99
CA VAL A 63 4.09 -6.99 -4.81
C VAL A 63 5.39 -7.77 -4.92
N LYS A 64 6.46 -7.19 -4.37
CA LYS A 64 7.76 -7.84 -4.17
C LYS A 64 8.22 -7.58 -2.73
N PRO A 65 7.57 -8.19 -1.73
CA PRO A 65 7.86 -7.88 -0.34
C PRO A 65 9.24 -8.40 0.06
N TYR A 66 9.89 -7.70 0.99
CA TYR A 66 11.08 -8.22 1.66
C TYR A 66 10.73 -8.88 3.00
N CYS A 67 11.55 -9.83 3.43
CA CYS A 67 11.38 -10.51 4.71
C CYS A 67 12.44 -10.03 5.69
N PHE A 68 12.05 -9.16 6.64
CA PHE A 68 12.99 -8.62 7.62
C PHE A 68 13.51 -9.68 8.60
N SER A 69 12.73 -10.73 8.87
CA SER A 69 13.06 -11.80 9.80
C SER A 69 13.79 -12.97 9.14
N CYS A 70 13.89 -12.98 7.81
CA CYS A 70 14.56 -14.05 7.08
C CYS A 70 16.06 -13.72 6.96
N SER A 71 16.91 -14.74 7.00
CA SER A 71 18.33 -14.60 6.62
C SER A 71 18.52 -14.50 5.08
N LEU A 72 17.49 -14.09 4.36
CA LEU A 72 17.47 -13.93 2.91
C LEU A 72 17.79 -12.49 2.56
N LYS A 73 18.88 -12.27 1.83
CA LYS A 73 19.18 -10.95 1.24
C LYS A 73 18.31 -10.75 0.00
N THR A 74 17.12 -10.21 0.19
CA THR A 74 16.28 -9.76 -0.94
C THR A 74 16.76 -8.40 -1.42
N GLN A 75 17.04 -8.28 -2.72
CA GLN A 75 17.32 -6.99 -3.34
C GLN A 75 16.05 -6.14 -3.38
N GLN A 76 16.16 -4.84 -3.10
CA GLN A 76 15.09 -3.84 -3.23
C GLN A 76 15.12 -3.22 -4.64
N ASP A 77 14.99 -4.08 -5.64
CA ASP A 77 15.06 -3.78 -7.08
C ASP A 77 13.67 -3.90 -7.73
N PHE A 78 12.59 -3.66 -6.99
CA PHE A 78 11.25 -3.78 -7.55
C PHE A 78 10.96 -2.64 -8.54
N GLN A 79 10.88 -2.99 -9.83
CA GLN A 79 10.69 -2.04 -10.92
C GLN A 79 9.53 -2.51 -11.82
N PRO A 80 8.27 -2.28 -11.40
CA PRO A 80 7.10 -2.71 -12.16
C PRO A 80 6.98 -1.99 -13.50
N ASN A 81 6.61 -2.72 -14.55
CA ASN A 81 6.26 -2.15 -15.85
C ASN A 81 4.80 -1.70 -15.87
N LEU A 82 4.55 -0.47 -15.39
CA LEU A 82 3.21 0.10 -15.29
C LEU A 82 2.42 0.10 -16.61
N SER A 83 3.08 0.22 -17.76
CA SER A 83 2.40 0.22 -19.06
C SER A 83 1.72 -1.12 -19.36
N LYS A 84 2.25 -2.22 -18.84
CA LYS A 84 1.67 -3.56 -18.98
C LYS A 84 0.86 -3.96 -17.74
N GLU A 85 1.45 -3.82 -16.58
CA GLU A 85 0.93 -4.36 -15.32
C GLU A 85 -0.21 -3.50 -14.74
N ALA A 86 -0.25 -2.21 -15.06
CA ALA A 86 -1.31 -1.32 -14.63
C ALA A 86 -2.40 -1.10 -15.70
N ALA A 87 -2.33 -1.82 -16.83
CA ALA A 87 -3.33 -1.75 -17.87
C ALA A 87 -4.67 -2.34 -17.39
N GLY A 88 -5.76 -1.59 -17.57
CA GLY A 88 -7.12 -2.05 -17.22
C GLY A 88 -7.54 -1.82 -15.76
N PHE A 89 -6.66 -1.30 -14.91
CA PHE A 89 -7.00 -0.88 -13.55
C PHE A 89 -7.54 0.54 -13.53
N SER A 90 -8.56 0.81 -12.69
CA SER A 90 -9.18 2.13 -12.61
C SER A 90 -8.35 3.12 -11.81
N ASP A 91 -7.75 2.65 -10.71
CA ASP A 91 -6.87 3.44 -9.87
C ASP A 91 -5.69 2.58 -9.44
N ILE A 92 -4.52 3.21 -9.32
CA ILE A 92 -3.28 2.54 -8.95
C ILE A 92 -2.75 3.22 -7.70
N PHE A 93 -2.45 2.44 -6.67
CA PHE A 93 -2.02 2.94 -5.37
C PHE A 93 -0.70 2.32 -4.94
N LEU A 94 0.15 3.10 -4.25
CA LEU A 94 1.31 2.58 -3.54
C LEU A 94 0.99 2.45 -2.06
N PHE A 95 0.83 1.21 -1.60
CA PHE A 95 0.41 0.90 -0.24
C PHE A 95 0.70 -0.57 0.09
N PRO A 96 1.03 -0.90 1.35
CA PRO A 96 1.45 0.02 2.41
C PRO A 96 2.90 0.45 2.20
N ARG A 97 3.23 1.65 2.71
CA ARG A 97 4.57 2.26 2.80
C ARG A 97 5.62 1.66 1.84
N PRO A 98 5.64 2.07 0.55
CA PRO A 98 6.64 1.58 -0.41
C PRO A 98 8.05 1.99 0.01
N SER A 99 9.07 1.30 -0.48
CA SER A 99 10.45 1.72 -0.31
C SER A 99 10.74 3.02 -1.07
N ASP A 100 11.77 3.74 -0.65
CA ASP A 100 12.26 4.92 -1.37
C ASP A 100 12.75 4.54 -2.78
N SER A 101 13.30 3.33 -2.96
CA SER A 101 13.75 2.82 -4.25
C SER A 101 12.59 2.72 -5.24
N LEU A 102 11.50 2.06 -4.83
CA LEU A 102 10.28 1.94 -5.65
C LEU A 102 9.66 3.31 -5.91
N LEU A 103 9.54 4.16 -4.88
CA LEU A 103 8.94 5.48 -5.01
C LEU A 103 9.74 6.36 -5.98
N ASN A 104 11.07 6.37 -5.89
CA ASN A 104 11.94 7.14 -6.77
C ASN A 104 11.92 6.59 -8.21
N PHE A 105 11.94 5.26 -8.37
CA PHE A 105 11.80 4.63 -9.68
C PHE A 105 10.51 5.09 -10.37
N LEU A 106 9.38 5.07 -9.66
CA LEU A 106 8.09 5.46 -10.21
C LEU A 106 7.98 6.96 -10.48
N LYS A 107 8.56 7.82 -9.63
CA LYS A 107 8.60 9.29 -9.85
C LYS A 107 9.37 9.67 -11.10
N ASN A 108 10.37 8.88 -11.48
CA ASN A 108 11.20 9.12 -12.66
C ASN A 108 10.57 8.60 -13.96
N GLN A 109 9.38 7.99 -13.91
CA GLN A 109 8.69 7.53 -15.11
C GLN A 109 8.00 8.71 -15.83
N PRO A 110 8.30 8.98 -17.11
CA PRO A 110 7.85 10.20 -17.79
C PRO A 110 6.32 10.26 -18.00
N ASN A 111 5.67 9.10 -18.06
CA ASN A 111 4.24 8.99 -18.39
C ASN A 111 3.33 8.92 -17.16
N TYR A 112 3.90 9.03 -15.95
CA TYR A 112 3.17 8.83 -14.71
C TYR A 112 3.47 9.95 -13.71
N GLN A 113 2.44 10.41 -13.02
CA GLN A 113 2.54 11.32 -11.89
C GLN A 113 2.13 10.58 -10.62
N ILE A 114 2.88 10.82 -9.54
CA ILE A 114 2.52 10.31 -8.21
C ILE A 114 2.00 11.47 -7.36
N LYS A 115 0.82 11.30 -6.79
CA LYS A 115 0.17 12.27 -5.89
C LYS A 115 -0.06 11.67 -4.51
N GLU A 116 0.01 12.51 -3.48
CA GLU A 116 -0.41 12.16 -2.13
C GLU A 116 -1.95 12.06 -2.11
N ALA A 117 -2.48 10.94 -1.64
CA ALA A 117 -3.92 10.71 -1.52
C ALA A 117 -4.38 10.74 -0.06
N VAL A 118 -3.58 10.17 0.85
CA VAL A 118 -3.79 10.24 2.30
C VAL A 118 -2.44 10.34 2.99
N LYS A 119 -2.30 11.25 3.96
CA LYS A 119 -1.09 11.40 4.79
C LYS A 119 -1.42 11.11 6.24
N ALA A 120 -0.59 10.33 6.91
CA ALA A 120 -0.71 10.11 8.35
C ALA A 120 -0.41 11.43 9.10
N GLN A 121 -1.11 11.68 10.20
CA GLN A 121 -0.98 12.95 10.93
C GLN A 121 0.34 13.06 11.70
N SER A 122 0.88 11.92 12.14
CA SER A 122 2.00 11.82 13.08
C SER A 122 3.19 11.02 12.56
N SER A 123 3.10 10.50 11.32
CA SER A 123 4.19 9.76 10.68
C SER A 123 4.35 10.18 9.23
N ASP A 124 5.50 9.90 8.64
CA ASP A 124 5.75 10.12 7.21
C ASP A 124 5.05 9.09 6.31
N SER A 125 4.06 8.37 6.82
CA SER A 125 3.30 7.39 6.04
C SER A 125 2.31 8.10 5.11
N VAL A 126 2.42 7.81 3.82
CA VAL A 126 1.60 8.41 2.78
C VAL A 126 1.06 7.30 1.87
N LEU A 127 -0.25 7.34 1.62
CA LEU A 127 -0.87 6.62 0.53
C LEU A 127 -0.65 7.43 -0.73
N TRP A 128 0.04 6.84 -1.70
CA TRP A 128 0.26 7.48 -2.98
C TRP A 128 -0.70 6.94 -4.02
N LYS A 129 -1.17 7.82 -4.91
CA LYS A 129 -1.94 7.48 -6.11
C LYS A 129 -1.09 7.74 -7.34
N ILE A 130 -1.07 6.79 -8.28
CA ILE A 130 -0.40 6.94 -9.57
C ILE A 130 -1.43 7.31 -10.62
N GLU A 131 -1.16 8.37 -11.36
CA GLU A 131 -1.99 8.87 -12.45
C GLU A 131 -1.18 8.89 -13.74
N LYS A 132 -1.82 8.54 -14.87
CA LYS A 132 -1.18 8.70 -16.18
C LYS A 132 -1.16 10.19 -16.55
N VAL A 133 0.00 10.68 -16.96
CA VAL A 133 0.11 12.02 -17.55
C VAL A 133 -0.45 11.90 -18.96
N VAL A 134 -1.66 12.40 -19.18
CA VAL A 134 -2.23 12.53 -20.52
C VAL A 134 -1.52 13.72 -21.16
N ALA A 135 -0.72 13.47 -22.19
CA ALA A 135 -0.18 14.54 -23.01
C ALA A 135 -1.35 15.35 -23.62
N PRO A 136 -1.28 16.70 -23.60
CA PRO A 136 -2.31 17.55 -24.18
C PRO A 136 -2.50 17.34 -25.68
#